data_AF-A0AAJ6QVH0-F1
#
_entry.id   AF-A0AAJ6QVH0-F1
#
_cell.length_a   1.000
_cell.length_b   1.000
_cell.length_c   1.000
_cell.angle_alpha   90.00
_cell.angle_beta   90.00
_cell.angle_gamma   90.00
#
_symmetry.space_group_name_H-M   'P 1'
#
loop_
_entity.id
_entity.type
_entity.pdbx_description
1 polymer ?
#
loop_
_entity_poly.entity_id
_entity_poly.type
_entity_poly.pdbx_seq_one_letter_code
_entity_poly.pdbx_strand_id
1 'polypeptide(L)'
;MTRVQNGSAVSEGAAESEESKNVAQLKKVFSELKDKSGLLCEKLEAMRSEIADGETKDGLSWLEVKNQMLLGYLIDTNHIVYNKLKGKSIASSPSVSRLVEHRTVLERMRPVDQKLKYQVQKMMRIAASGRMEENDPLSFKANPDAFDSDGETGAADAADGEPAARTAKAATNKTAKYVPPRLAPVHYLEDETKEARLERQMEKAKRKALSSSIIEELRDEFCDGPTEVREEYNPHKERLNKKRRERERYEEDNFVRLQVSKKERHENRLKGVSALDDITKFSGPRLG
;
A
#
# COMPACT_ATOMS: atom_id res chain seq x y z
N MET A 1 15.01 -86.69 -12.70
CA MET A 1 15.60 -85.33 -12.73
C MET A 1 14.74 -84.47 -13.62
N THR A 2 13.68 -83.88 -13.07
CA THR A 2 12.70 -83.06 -13.77
C THR A 2 12.45 -81.86 -12.88
N ARG A 3 12.74 -80.64 -13.40
CA ARG A 3 12.15 -79.33 -13.04
C ARG A 3 13.11 -78.19 -13.35
N VAL A 4 13.12 -77.68 -14.58
CA VAL A 4 13.50 -76.28 -14.91
C VAL A 4 12.86 -75.88 -16.25
N GLN A 5 11.54 -75.63 -16.31
CA GLN A 5 10.92 -74.90 -17.45
C GLN A 5 9.78 -73.93 -17.06
N ASN A 6 9.39 -73.81 -15.79
CA ASN A 6 8.21 -73.00 -15.39
C ASN A 6 8.48 -71.51 -15.09
N GLY A 7 9.62 -70.96 -15.49
CA GLY A 7 10.02 -69.58 -15.13
C GLY A 7 9.61 -68.47 -16.11
N SER A 8 9.46 -68.77 -17.40
CA SER A 8 9.28 -67.75 -18.46
C SER A 8 7.81 -67.38 -18.71
N ALA A 9 6.89 -68.33 -18.57
CA ALA A 9 5.46 -68.11 -18.89
C ALA A 9 4.73 -67.23 -17.85
N VAL A 10 5.24 -67.15 -16.62
CA VAL A 10 4.60 -66.37 -15.53
C VAL A 10 4.92 -64.87 -15.66
N SER A 11 6.06 -64.50 -16.25
CA SER A 11 6.41 -63.09 -16.49
C SER A 11 5.69 -62.50 -17.71
N GLU A 12 5.46 -63.28 -18.77
CA GLU A 12 4.68 -62.83 -19.94
C GLU A 12 3.20 -62.62 -19.60
N GLY A 13 2.56 -63.55 -18.87
CA GLY A 13 1.15 -63.39 -18.49
C GLY A 13 0.87 -62.23 -17.52
N ALA A 14 1.85 -61.85 -16.70
CA ALA A 14 1.75 -60.66 -15.85
C ALA A 14 1.89 -59.35 -16.66
N ALA A 15 2.77 -59.34 -17.67
CA ALA A 15 2.93 -58.21 -18.58
C ALA A 15 1.69 -58.00 -19.47
N GLU A 16 1.11 -59.08 -20.02
CA GLU A 16 -0.13 -59.02 -20.81
C GLU A 16 -1.33 -58.54 -19.98
N SER A 17 -1.41 -58.94 -18.70
CA SER A 17 -2.44 -58.44 -17.78
C SER A 17 -2.30 -56.93 -17.50
N GLU A 18 -1.08 -56.45 -17.27
CA GLU A 18 -0.81 -55.02 -17.06
C GLU A 18 -1.02 -54.19 -18.34
N GLU A 19 -0.65 -54.70 -19.52
CA GLU A 19 -0.95 -54.06 -20.80
C GLU A 19 -2.45 -53.93 -21.04
N SER A 20 -3.23 -54.97 -20.73
CA SER A 20 -4.70 -54.93 -20.88
C SER A 20 -5.37 -53.89 -19.96
N LYS A 21 -4.87 -53.73 -18.72
CA LYS A 21 -5.33 -52.70 -17.77
C LYS A 21 -4.95 -51.31 -18.24
N ASN A 22 -3.73 -51.13 -18.75
CA ASN A 22 -3.26 -49.86 -19.31
C ASN A 22 -4.09 -49.44 -20.52
N VAL A 23 -4.45 -50.36 -21.41
CA VAL A 23 -5.33 -50.09 -22.56
C VAL A 23 -6.74 -49.70 -22.11
N ALA A 24 -7.29 -50.37 -21.08
CA ALA A 24 -8.59 -50.01 -20.52
C ALA A 24 -8.59 -48.62 -19.86
N GLN A 25 -7.54 -48.29 -19.10
CA GLN A 25 -7.35 -46.96 -18.51
C GLN A 25 -7.18 -45.89 -19.58
N LEU A 26 -6.40 -46.17 -20.63
CA LEU A 26 -6.19 -45.25 -21.74
C LEU A 26 -7.50 -44.93 -22.46
N LYS A 27 -8.34 -45.94 -22.73
CA LYS A 27 -9.68 -45.75 -23.33
C LYS A 27 -10.57 -44.86 -22.47
N LYS A 28 -10.54 -45.04 -21.14
CA LYS A 28 -11.28 -44.19 -20.20
C LYS A 28 -10.80 -42.74 -20.24
N VAL A 29 -9.48 -42.52 -20.26
CA VAL A 29 -8.91 -41.16 -20.35
C VAL A 29 -9.28 -40.50 -21.68
N PHE A 30 -9.26 -41.24 -22.79
CA PHE A 30 -9.67 -40.70 -24.10
C PHE A 30 -11.16 -40.36 -24.17
N SER A 31 -12.04 -41.16 -23.57
CA SER A 31 -13.47 -40.80 -23.49
C SER A 31 -13.67 -39.56 -22.64
N GLU A 32 -13.04 -39.47 -21.47
CA GLU A 32 -13.12 -38.28 -20.62
C GLU A 32 -12.56 -37.03 -21.31
N LEU A 33 -11.47 -37.17 -22.08
CA LEU A 33 -10.88 -36.08 -22.84
C LEU A 33 -11.82 -35.61 -23.95
N LYS A 34 -12.47 -36.55 -24.64
CA LYS A 34 -13.47 -36.24 -25.68
C LYS A 34 -14.63 -35.45 -25.07
N ASP A 35 -15.18 -35.91 -23.96
CA ASP A 35 -16.31 -35.26 -23.30
C ASP A 35 -15.93 -33.86 -22.80
N LYS A 36 -14.76 -33.72 -22.16
CA LYS A 36 -14.24 -32.42 -21.70
C LYS A 36 -13.94 -31.47 -22.86
N SER A 37 -13.44 -31.97 -23.98
CA SER A 37 -13.20 -31.16 -25.18
C SER A 37 -14.50 -30.66 -25.80
N GLY A 38 -15.56 -31.48 -25.83
CA GLY A 38 -16.88 -31.10 -26.30
C GLY A 38 -17.48 -29.97 -25.45
N LEU A 39 -17.50 -30.15 -24.12
CA LEU A 39 -17.96 -29.13 -23.18
C LEU A 39 -17.17 -27.81 -23.30
N LEU A 40 -15.88 -27.89 -23.64
CA LEU A 40 -15.04 -26.72 -23.81
C LEU A 40 -15.35 -26.00 -25.14
N CYS A 41 -15.59 -26.74 -26.22
CA CYS A 41 -16.04 -26.17 -27.50
C CYS A 41 -17.37 -25.44 -27.35
N GLU A 42 -18.36 -26.06 -26.68
CA GLU A 42 -19.67 -25.43 -26.44
C GLU A 42 -19.53 -24.10 -25.66
N LYS A 43 -18.71 -24.09 -24.61
CA LYS A 43 -18.44 -22.87 -23.83
C LYS A 43 -17.70 -21.81 -24.64
N LEU A 44 -16.76 -22.21 -25.50
CA LEU A 44 -16.04 -21.29 -26.37
C LEU A 44 -16.95 -20.69 -27.44
N GLU A 45 -17.88 -21.47 -27.99
CA GLU A 45 -18.89 -20.99 -28.94
C GLU A 45 -19.83 -19.97 -28.28
N ALA A 46 -20.30 -20.26 -27.06
CA ALA A 46 -21.11 -19.33 -26.28
C ALA A 46 -20.37 -18.01 -25.97
N MET A 47 -19.13 -18.09 -25.49
CA MET A 47 -18.31 -16.89 -25.26
C MET A 47 -18.02 -16.14 -26.57
N ARG A 48 -17.83 -16.84 -27.69
CA ARG A 48 -17.61 -16.21 -28.99
C ARG A 48 -18.83 -15.43 -29.45
N SER A 49 -20.04 -15.93 -29.22
CA SER A 49 -21.27 -15.16 -29.48
C SER A 49 -21.38 -13.93 -28.57
N GLU A 50 -21.10 -14.05 -27.27
CA GLU A 50 -21.17 -12.93 -26.32
C GLU A 50 -20.14 -11.82 -26.66
N ILE A 51 -18.95 -12.21 -27.13
CA ILE A 51 -17.89 -11.26 -27.52
C ILE A 51 -18.18 -10.60 -28.87
N ALA A 52 -18.90 -11.26 -29.78
CA ALA A 52 -19.26 -10.68 -31.08
C ALA A 52 -20.21 -9.49 -30.95
N ASP A 53 -21.06 -9.49 -29.91
CA ASP A 53 -21.99 -8.40 -29.61
C ASP A 53 -21.36 -7.28 -28.74
N GLY A 54 -20.22 -7.54 -28.10
CA GLY A 54 -19.53 -6.61 -27.21
C GLY A 54 -18.46 -5.77 -27.92
N GLU A 55 -18.51 -4.43 -27.77
CA GLU A 55 -17.40 -3.58 -28.20
C GLU A 55 -16.18 -3.77 -27.29
N THR A 56 -15.21 -4.57 -27.74
CA THR A 56 -13.93 -4.83 -27.03
C THR A 56 -12.91 -3.69 -27.13
N LYS A 57 -13.31 -2.53 -27.70
CA LYS A 57 -12.42 -1.39 -27.98
C LYS A 57 -11.76 -0.81 -26.73
N ASP A 58 -12.42 -0.92 -25.56
CA ASP A 58 -11.92 -0.41 -24.27
C ASP A 58 -11.42 -1.52 -23.33
N GLY A 59 -11.04 -2.68 -23.89
CA GLY A 59 -10.47 -3.79 -23.12
C GLY A 59 -9.05 -3.49 -22.59
N LEU A 60 -8.66 -4.16 -21.50
CA LEU A 60 -7.29 -4.15 -21.02
C LEU A 60 -6.38 -4.90 -22.02
N SER A 61 -5.69 -4.16 -22.89
CA SER A 61 -4.73 -4.71 -23.89
C SER A 61 -3.71 -5.69 -23.28
N TRP A 62 -3.28 -5.45 -22.04
CA TRP A 62 -2.40 -6.38 -21.32
C TRP A 62 -2.99 -7.79 -21.14
N LEU A 63 -4.28 -7.87 -20.83
CA LEU A 63 -4.96 -9.14 -20.60
C LEU A 63 -5.10 -9.92 -21.91
N GLU A 64 -5.29 -9.22 -23.03
CA GLU A 64 -5.29 -9.81 -24.37
C GLU A 64 -3.95 -10.48 -24.69
N VAL A 65 -2.83 -9.76 -24.50
CA VAL A 65 -1.48 -10.31 -24.71
C VAL A 65 -1.25 -11.54 -23.83
N LYS A 66 -1.68 -11.48 -22.57
CA LYS A 66 -1.58 -12.61 -21.64
C LYS A 66 -2.37 -13.83 -22.12
N ASN A 67 -3.58 -13.62 -22.61
CA ASN A 67 -4.41 -14.68 -23.15
C ASN A 67 -3.79 -15.29 -24.42
N GLN A 68 -3.27 -14.47 -25.33
CA GLN A 68 -2.56 -14.93 -26.53
C GLN A 68 -1.32 -15.76 -26.17
N MET A 69 -0.53 -15.33 -25.19
CA MET A 69 0.64 -16.07 -24.71
C MET A 69 0.26 -17.41 -24.06
N LEU A 70 -0.82 -17.44 -23.27
CA LEU A 70 -1.34 -18.67 -22.67
C LEU A 70 -1.86 -19.65 -23.73
N LEU A 71 -2.55 -19.14 -24.76
CA LEU A 71 -2.96 -19.91 -25.93
C LEU A 71 -1.75 -20.50 -26.67
N GLY A 72 -0.71 -19.70 -26.92
CA GLY A 72 0.55 -20.19 -27.50
C GLY A 72 1.17 -21.32 -26.69
N TYR A 73 1.23 -21.19 -25.37
CA TYR A 73 1.68 -22.24 -24.47
C TYR A 73 0.85 -23.53 -24.61
N LEU A 74 -0.49 -23.43 -24.60
CA LEU A 74 -1.38 -24.58 -24.77
C LEU A 74 -1.24 -25.24 -26.14
N ILE A 75 -1.05 -24.47 -27.21
CA ILE A 75 -0.82 -25.00 -28.56
C ILE A 75 0.48 -25.81 -28.60
N ASP A 76 1.58 -25.27 -28.06
CA ASP A 76 2.87 -25.96 -28.06
C ASP A 76 2.87 -27.22 -27.18
N THR A 77 2.19 -27.19 -26.02
CA THR A 77 2.02 -28.40 -25.20
C THR A 77 1.23 -29.48 -25.93
N ASN A 78 0.09 -29.14 -26.56
CA ASN A 78 -0.68 -30.09 -27.37
C ASN A 78 0.11 -30.64 -28.55
N HIS A 79 0.95 -29.80 -29.20
CA HIS A 79 1.82 -30.25 -30.27
C HIS A 79 2.85 -31.29 -29.79
N ILE A 80 3.42 -31.10 -28.59
CA ILE A 80 4.34 -32.08 -27.99
C ILE A 80 3.61 -33.39 -27.65
N VAL A 81 2.42 -33.31 -27.05
CA VAL A 81 1.58 -34.49 -26.75
C VAL A 81 1.24 -35.23 -28.02
N TYR A 82 0.84 -34.53 -29.07
CA TYR A 82 0.54 -35.10 -30.38
C TYR A 82 1.75 -35.82 -31.00
N ASN A 83 2.93 -35.22 -30.92
CA ASN A 83 4.16 -35.84 -31.43
C ASN A 83 4.53 -37.10 -30.63
N LYS A 84 4.32 -37.10 -29.31
CA LYS A 84 4.48 -38.31 -28.47
C LYS A 84 3.52 -39.42 -28.87
N LEU A 85 2.24 -39.10 -29.11
CA LEU A 85 1.24 -40.07 -29.55
C LEU A 85 1.56 -40.67 -30.92
N LYS A 86 2.24 -39.90 -31.79
CA LYS A 86 2.75 -40.38 -33.09
C LYS A 86 4.06 -41.17 -32.99
N GLY A 87 4.64 -41.32 -31.80
CA GLY A 87 5.93 -41.99 -31.60
C GLY A 87 7.14 -41.21 -32.14
N LYS A 88 7.00 -39.89 -32.39
CA LYS A 88 8.12 -39.04 -32.83
C LYS A 88 8.95 -38.57 -31.64
N SER A 89 10.26 -38.49 -31.82
CA SER A 89 11.16 -37.95 -30.80
C SER A 89 10.90 -36.46 -30.54
N ILE A 90 10.93 -36.07 -29.27
CA ILE A 90 10.64 -34.70 -28.80
C ILE A 90 11.91 -33.83 -28.77
N ALA A 91 13.09 -34.46 -28.69
CA ALA A 91 14.36 -33.83 -28.32
C ALA A 91 14.82 -32.70 -29.28
N SER A 92 14.39 -32.73 -30.54
CA SER A 92 14.77 -31.73 -31.55
C SER A 92 13.57 -30.91 -32.05
N SER A 93 12.43 -30.95 -31.37
CA SER A 93 11.24 -30.22 -31.83
C SER A 93 11.33 -28.73 -31.48
N PRO A 94 11.14 -27.80 -32.44
CA PRO A 94 11.12 -26.36 -32.18
C PRO A 94 10.05 -25.94 -31.16
N SER A 95 9.01 -26.76 -30.97
CA SER A 95 7.97 -26.55 -29.96
C SER A 95 8.48 -26.56 -28.53
N VAL A 96 9.54 -27.31 -28.20
CA VAL A 96 10.12 -27.27 -26.85
C VAL A 96 10.79 -25.93 -26.60
N SER A 97 11.52 -25.39 -27.58
CA SER A 97 12.15 -24.07 -27.47
C SER A 97 11.10 -22.96 -27.31
N ARG A 98 10.04 -22.97 -28.13
CA ARG A 98 8.93 -22.02 -28.01
C ARG A 98 8.19 -22.16 -26.68
N LEU A 99 8.04 -23.37 -26.16
CA LEU A 99 7.42 -23.60 -24.86
C LEU A 99 8.24 -22.98 -23.71
N VAL A 100 9.57 -23.11 -23.76
CA VAL A 100 10.46 -22.47 -22.78
C VAL A 100 10.37 -20.95 -22.90
N GLU A 101 10.35 -20.41 -24.12
CA GLU A 101 10.16 -18.97 -24.36
C GLU A 101 8.83 -18.48 -23.76
N HIS A 102 7.69 -19.09 -24.15
CA HIS A 102 6.38 -18.76 -23.60
C HIS A 102 6.37 -18.86 -22.07
N ARG A 103 7.04 -19.85 -21.48
CA ARG A 103 7.15 -20.00 -20.02
C ARG A 103 7.93 -18.84 -19.39
N THR A 104 9.08 -18.48 -19.94
CA THR A 104 9.89 -17.36 -19.42
C THR A 104 9.15 -16.03 -19.52
N VAL A 105 8.43 -15.79 -20.62
CA VAL A 105 7.60 -14.59 -20.79
C VAL A 105 6.50 -14.55 -19.73
N LEU A 106 5.76 -15.64 -19.53
CA LEU A 106 4.72 -15.73 -18.50
C LEU A 106 5.26 -15.48 -17.08
N GLU A 107 6.48 -15.91 -16.78
CA GLU A 107 7.13 -15.60 -15.50
C GLU A 107 7.49 -14.13 -15.38
N ARG A 108 7.96 -13.51 -16.46
CA ARG A 108 8.29 -12.08 -16.52
C ARG A 108 7.05 -11.18 -16.43
N MET A 109 5.89 -11.67 -16.85
CA MET A 109 4.61 -10.95 -16.77
C MET A 109 4.06 -10.83 -15.33
N ARG A 110 4.43 -11.74 -14.40
CA ARG A 110 3.91 -11.78 -13.03
C ARG A 110 3.98 -10.45 -12.24
N PRO A 111 5.10 -9.71 -12.20
CA PRO A 111 5.15 -8.42 -11.49
C PRO A 111 4.21 -7.38 -12.09
N VAL A 112 3.97 -7.41 -13.40
CA VAL A 112 3.02 -6.49 -14.07
C VAL A 112 1.59 -6.87 -13.71
N ASP A 113 1.27 -8.17 -13.68
CA ASP A 113 -0.03 -8.66 -13.20
C ASP A 113 -0.32 -8.23 -11.76
N GLN A 114 0.67 -8.24 -10.88
CA GLN A 114 0.51 -7.78 -9.50
C GLN A 114 0.17 -6.28 -9.43
N LYS A 115 0.79 -5.46 -10.27
CA LYS A 115 0.49 -4.02 -10.36
C LYS A 115 -0.92 -3.76 -10.92
N LEU A 116 -1.35 -4.56 -11.90
CA LEU A 116 -2.67 -4.43 -12.53
C LEU A 116 -3.80 -5.11 -11.75
N LYS A 117 -3.48 -5.97 -10.78
CA LYS A 117 -4.46 -6.68 -9.95
C LYS A 117 -5.53 -5.75 -9.37
N TYR A 118 -5.12 -4.60 -8.87
CA TYR A 118 -6.05 -3.63 -8.32
C TYR A 118 -7.01 -3.09 -9.39
N GLN A 119 -6.49 -2.71 -10.55
CA GLN A 119 -7.29 -2.18 -11.65
C GLN A 119 -8.29 -3.22 -12.17
N VAL A 120 -7.85 -4.47 -12.36
CA VAL A 120 -8.74 -5.57 -12.77
C VAL A 120 -9.83 -5.80 -11.72
N GLN A 121 -9.47 -5.88 -10.44
CA GLN A 121 -10.44 -6.06 -9.36
C GLN A 121 -11.42 -4.89 -9.23
N LYS A 122 -10.96 -3.66 -9.47
CA LYS A 122 -11.79 -2.47 -9.49
C LYS A 122 -12.81 -2.54 -10.64
N MET A 123 -12.35 -2.82 -11.85
CA MET A 123 -13.23 -2.97 -13.02
C MET A 123 -14.25 -4.09 -12.83
N MET A 124 -13.85 -5.22 -12.25
CA MET A 124 -14.78 -6.30 -11.90
C MET A 124 -15.82 -5.87 -10.88
N ARG A 125 -15.44 -5.11 -9.84
CA ARG A 125 -16.39 -4.58 -8.86
C ARG A 125 -17.36 -3.60 -9.49
N ILE A 126 -16.88 -2.73 -10.38
CA ILE A 126 -17.73 -1.78 -11.13
C ILE A 126 -18.72 -2.55 -12.01
N ALA A 127 -18.25 -3.57 -12.74
CA ALA A 127 -19.12 -4.39 -13.59
C ALA A 127 -20.18 -5.15 -12.78
N ALA A 128 -19.83 -5.67 -11.59
CA ALA A 128 -20.76 -6.41 -10.74
C ALA A 128 -21.73 -5.52 -9.95
N SER A 129 -21.29 -4.34 -9.51
CA SER A 129 -22.04 -3.45 -8.60
C SER A 129 -22.65 -2.23 -9.29
N GLY A 130 -22.24 -1.90 -10.51
CA GLY A 130 -22.70 -0.73 -11.27
C GLY A 130 -22.36 0.64 -10.65
N ARG A 131 -21.59 0.69 -9.55
CA ARG A 131 -21.23 1.92 -8.83
C ARG A 131 -19.72 2.01 -8.64
N MET A 132 -19.18 3.20 -8.89
CA MET A 132 -17.80 3.55 -8.51
C MET A 132 -17.79 3.88 -7.02
N GLU A 133 -16.93 3.23 -6.23
CA GLU A 133 -16.72 3.68 -4.85
C GLU A 133 -16.07 5.07 -4.87
N GLU A 134 -16.77 6.04 -4.28
CA GLU A 134 -16.37 7.46 -4.23
C GLU A 134 -15.09 7.68 -3.39
N ASN A 135 -14.78 6.72 -2.50
CA ASN A 135 -13.64 6.75 -1.57
C ASN A 135 -12.57 5.69 -1.90
N ASP A 136 -12.07 5.66 -3.13
CA ASP A 136 -10.95 4.80 -3.51
C ASP A 136 -9.59 5.48 -3.20
N PRO A 137 -8.76 4.94 -2.29
CA PRO A 137 -7.48 5.56 -1.92
C PRO A 137 -6.45 5.64 -3.05
N LEU A 138 -6.66 4.97 -4.19
CA LEU A 138 -5.86 5.10 -5.42
C LEU A 138 -6.56 5.91 -6.52
N SER A 139 -7.79 6.40 -6.31
CA SER A 139 -8.49 7.27 -7.26
C SER A 139 -8.14 8.75 -7.12
N PHE A 140 -7.29 9.14 -6.15
CA PHE A 140 -6.74 10.49 -6.01
C PHE A 140 -5.80 10.83 -7.17
N LYS A 141 -6.38 10.99 -8.35
CA LYS A 141 -5.83 11.74 -9.47
C LYS A 141 -6.29 13.19 -9.24
N ALA A 142 -5.44 14.16 -9.53
CA ALA A 142 -5.88 15.55 -9.51
C ALA A 142 -7.09 15.66 -10.47
N ASN A 143 -8.24 16.11 -9.97
CA ASN A 143 -9.44 16.27 -10.77
C ASN A 143 -9.40 17.68 -11.36
N PRO A 144 -9.05 17.87 -12.65
CA PRO A 144 -8.95 19.20 -13.24
C PRO A 144 -10.31 19.91 -13.31
N ASP A 145 -11.42 19.16 -13.38
CA ASP A 145 -12.78 19.73 -13.39
C ASP A 145 -13.20 20.30 -12.03
N ALA A 146 -12.51 19.92 -10.94
CA ALA A 146 -12.72 20.52 -9.62
C ALA A 146 -12.09 21.93 -9.50
N PHE A 147 -11.34 22.37 -10.52
CA PHE A 147 -10.83 23.74 -10.62
C PHE A 147 -11.83 24.69 -11.31
N ASP A 148 -12.76 24.16 -12.10
CA ASP A 148 -13.71 24.94 -12.93
C ASP A 148 -15.11 25.04 -12.29
N SER A 149 -15.27 24.73 -11.00
CA SER A 149 -16.52 25.03 -10.28
C SER A 149 -16.59 26.49 -9.84
N ASP A 150 -16.69 27.38 -10.83
CA ASP A 150 -17.29 28.69 -10.65
C ASP A 150 -18.82 28.50 -10.51
N GLY A 151 -19.33 28.71 -9.30
CA GLY A 151 -20.73 29.06 -9.06
C GLY A 151 -21.76 27.92 -9.05
N GLU A 152 -22.39 27.77 -7.88
CA GLU A 152 -23.70 27.15 -7.68
C GLU A 152 -23.84 25.64 -7.95
N THR A 153 -23.87 24.86 -6.86
CA THR A 153 -25.02 24.01 -6.51
C THR A 153 -24.70 23.25 -5.21
N GLY A 154 -25.54 23.46 -4.21
CA GLY A 154 -25.54 22.65 -2.99
C GLY A 154 -26.55 21.51 -3.10
N ALA A 155 -26.21 20.36 -2.52
CA ALA A 155 -27.07 19.38 -1.81
C ALA A 155 -26.25 18.09 -1.63
N ALA A 156 -25.83 17.77 -0.40
CA ALA A 156 -26.46 16.79 0.51
C ALA A 156 -25.83 15.39 0.30
N ASP A 157 -25.17 14.76 1.27
CA ASP A 157 -25.69 14.17 2.53
C ASP A 157 -24.46 13.69 3.36
N ALA A 158 -24.42 13.42 4.66
CA ALA A 158 -25.29 13.58 5.82
C ALA A 158 -24.41 13.26 7.05
N ALA A 159 -24.41 14.12 8.08
CA ALA A 159 -24.07 13.75 9.45
C ALA A 159 -24.79 14.71 10.40
N ASP A 160 -25.96 14.24 10.82
CA ASP A 160 -26.77 14.50 12.02
C ASP A 160 -26.43 15.73 12.92
N GLY A 161 -27.44 16.60 13.14
CA GLY A 161 -27.44 17.66 14.15
C GLY A 161 -28.23 18.93 13.76
N GLU A 162 -29.35 19.17 14.44
CA GLU A 162 -30.40 20.20 14.23
C GLU A 162 -30.00 21.69 14.05
N PRO A 163 -30.90 22.55 13.52
CA PRO A 163 -30.56 23.87 12.98
C PRO A 163 -30.79 25.02 13.97
N ALA A 164 -29.75 25.84 14.21
CA ALA A 164 -29.89 27.11 14.92
C ALA A 164 -29.38 28.28 14.06
N ALA A 165 -30.34 29.12 13.68
CA ALA A 165 -30.27 30.55 13.37
C ALA A 165 -28.92 31.15 12.94
N ARG A 166 -28.92 31.55 11.66
CA ARG A 166 -27.98 32.50 11.04
C ARG A 166 -27.82 33.76 11.90
N THR A 167 -26.61 34.03 12.37
CA THR A 167 -26.17 35.40 12.65
C THR A 167 -24.92 35.68 11.83
N ALA A 168 -25.11 36.51 10.81
CA ALA A 168 -24.05 37.09 10.01
C ALA A 168 -23.14 37.92 10.92
N LYS A 169 -21.83 37.60 10.96
CA LYS A 169 -20.82 38.53 11.46
C LYS A 169 -19.66 38.63 10.47
N ALA A 170 -19.66 39.80 9.84
CA ALA A 170 -18.51 40.60 9.42
C ALA A 170 -17.41 39.88 8.63
N ALA A 171 -17.54 39.99 7.31
CA ALA A 171 -16.43 39.98 6.39
C ALA A 171 -15.34 40.96 6.88
N THR A 172 -14.18 40.42 7.24
CA THR A 172 -12.94 41.20 7.18
C THR A 172 -12.25 40.80 5.88
N ASN A 173 -12.23 41.73 4.93
CA ASN A 173 -11.54 41.60 3.65
C ASN A 173 -10.05 41.35 3.89
N LYS A 174 -9.66 40.08 3.91
CA LYS A 174 -8.31 39.64 3.62
C LYS A 174 -8.43 38.78 2.38
N THR A 175 -7.87 39.26 1.27
CA THR A 175 -7.65 38.48 0.05
C THR A 175 -7.29 37.05 0.45
N ALA A 176 -8.05 36.06 -0.03
CA ALA A 176 -7.83 34.65 0.25
C ALA A 176 -6.47 34.20 -0.31
N LYS A 177 -5.40 34.56 0.40
CA LYS A 177 -4.03 34.23 0.06
C LYS A 177 -3.89 32.77 0.39
N TYR A 178 -3.84 31.93 -0.64
CA TYR A 178 -3.59 30.51 -0.48
C TYR A 178 -2.30 30.31 0.33
N VAL A 179 -2.43 29.69 1.51
CA VAL A 179 -1.30 29.30 2.34
C VAL A 179 -1.14 27.78 2.19
N PRO A 180 -0.10 27.32 1.47
CA PRO A 180 0.13 25.88 1.35
C PRO A 180 0.42 25.28 2.73
N PRO A 181 -0.11 24.07 3.00
CA PRO A 181 0.14 23.38 4.26
C PRO A 181 1.64 23.13 4.42
N ARG A 182 2.16 23.44 5.60
CA ARG A 182 3.57 23.20 5.94
C ARG A 182 3.78 21.73 6.25
N LEU A 183 4.29 20.98 5.27
CA LEU A 183 4.75 19.61 5.47
C LEU A 183 6.06 19.63 6.27
N ALA A 184 6.02 19.12 7.51
CA ALA A 184 7.23 18.83 8.26
C ALA A 184 7.81 17.49 7.77
N PRO A 185 9.14 17.37 7.64
CA PRO A 185 9.76 16.09 7.31
C PRO A 185 9.45 15.07 8.42
N VAL A 186 8.76 13.99 8.05
CA VAL A 186 8.49 12.84 8.91
C VAL A 186 9.33 11.68 8.38
N HIS A 187 10.05 10.99 9.26
CA HIS A 187 10.77 9.78 8.88
C HIS A 187 9.75 8.69 8.52
N TYR A 188 9.75 8.27 7.27
CA TYR A 188 9.05 7.09 6.80
C TYR A 188 9.95 5.88 7.02
N LEU A 189 9.45 4.89 7.76
CA LEU A 189 10.05 3.56 7.80
C LEU A 189 9.31 2.72 6.76
N GLU A 190 10.04 2.21 5.75
CA GLU A 190 9.47 1.55 4.56
C GLU A 190 8.65 0.27 4.90
N ASP A 191 8.89 -0.33 6.07
CA ASP A 191 8.23 -1.56 6.53
C ASP A 191 7.23 -1.36 7.71
N GLU A 192 6.83 -0.13 8.04
CA GLU A 192 5.86 0.10 9.13
C GLU A 192 4.45 -0.38 8.74
N THR A 193 3.94 -1.39 9.45
CA THR A 193 2.53 -1.81 9.39
C THR A 193 1.61 -0.66 9.82
N LYS A 194 0.37 -0.63 9.30
CA LYS A 194 -0.63 0.40 9.67
C LYS A 194 -0.88 0.46 11.19
N GLU A 195 -0.77 -0.69 11.86
CA GLU A 195 -0.90 -0.83 13.31
C GLU A 195 0.24 -0.16 14.07
N ALA A 196 1.50 -0.38 13.65
CA ALA A 196 2.67 0.28 14.27
C ALA A 196 2.61 1.81 14.16
N ARG A 197 2.10 2.32 13.02
CA ARG A 197 1.88 3.77 12.83
C ARG A 197 0.81 4.34 13.76
N LEU A 198 -0.25 3.59 14.03
CA LEU A 198 -1.31 3.98 14.97
C LEU A 198 -0.80 3.93 16.41
N GLU A 199 -0.06 2.89 16.78
CA GLU A 199 0.50 2.74 18.12
C GLU A 199 1.47 3.88 18.46
N ARG A 200 2.36 4.26 17.52
CA ARG A 200 3.26 5.40 17.70
C ARG A 200 2.53 6.73 17.85
N GLN A 201 1.39 6.91 17.17
CA GLN A 201 0.54 8.09 17.35
C GLN A 201 -0.15 8.08 18.70
N MET A 202 -0.66 6.92 19.12
CA MET A 202 -1.26 6.72 20.43
C MET A 202 -0.24 6.92 21.55
N GLU A 203 1.01 6.48 21.40
CA GLU A 203 2.09 6.70 22.35
C GLU A 203 2.42 8.20 22.46
N LYS A 204 2.53 8.92 21.33
CA LYS A 204 2.72 10.38 21.33
C LYS A 204 1.55 11.12 21.99
N ALA A 205 0.31 10.68 21.74
CA ALA A 205 -0.88 11.24 22.35
C ALA A 205 -0.91 10.95 23.87
N LYS A 206 -0.59 9.73 24.28
CA LYS A 206 -0.42 9.34 25.69
C LYS A 206 0.66 10.19 26.34
N ARG A 207 1.86 10.31 25.77
CA ARG A 207 2.93 11.15 26.32
C ARG A 207 2.51 12.62 26.44
N LYS A 208 1.75 13.15 25.48
CA LYS A 208 1.23 14.53 25.52
C LYS A 208 0.15 14.71 26.58
N ALA A 209 -0.71 13.71 26.78
CA ALA A 209 -1.70 13.69 27.85
C ALA A 209 -1.01 13.54 29.22
N LEU A 210 0.02 12.70 29.32
CA LEU A 210 0.87 12.56 30.50
C LEU A 210 1.65 13.82 30.83
N SER A 211 2.02 14.61 29.82
CA SER A 211 2.65 15.93 29.99
C SER A 211 1.63 17.08 30.07
N SER A 212 0.34 16.79 30.24
CA SER A 212 -0.67 17.82 30.43
C SER A 212 -0.78 18.20 31.91
N SER A 213 -1.22 19.44 32.18
CA SER A 213 -1.32 20.07 33.51
C SER A 213 -1.85 19.13 34.60
N ILE A 214 -2.84 18.30 34.26
CA ILE A 214 -3.53 17.39 35.18
C ILE A 214 -2.57 16.41 35.87
N ILE A 215 -1.56 15.91 35.16
CA ILE A 215 -0.64 14.90 35.73
C ILE A 215 0.51 15.54 36.49
N GLU A 216 0.85 16.79 36.16
CA GLU A 216 1.77 17.60 36.96
C GLU A 216 1.10 17.97 38.31
N GLU A 217 -0.17 18.37 38.29
CA GLU A 217 -0.97 18.64 39.50
C GLU A 217 -1.12 17.39 40.40
N LEU A 218 -1.46 16.22 39.82
CA LEU A 218 -1.50 14.97 40.58
C LEU A 218 -0.13 14.58 41.15
N ARG A 219 0.96 14.88 40.44
CA ARG A 219 2.31 14.61 40.95
C ARG A 219 2.61 15.49 42.16
N ASP A 220 2.23 16.77 42.11
CA ASP A 220 2.45 17.72 43.20
C ASP A 220 1.62 17.38 44.45
N GLU A 221 0.43 16.77 44.29
CA GLU A 221 -0.42 16.33 45.41
C GLU A 221 0.11 15.06 46.10
N PHE A 222 0.64 14.11 45.34
CA PHE A 222 1.03 12.79 45.86
C PHE A 222 2.54 12.63 46.10
N CYS A 223 3.38 13.56 45.63
CA CYS A 223 4.83 13.56 45.87
C CYS A 223 5.22 14.70 46.81
N ASP A 224 5.74 14.39 48.00
CA ASP A 224 6.29 15.36 48.96
C ASP A 224 7.65 15.99 48.55
N GLY A 225 7.91 16.08 47.24
CA GLY A 225 9.14 16.71 46.73
C GLY A 225 9.06 18.24 46.88
N PRO A 226 10.16 18.93 47.23
CA PRO A 226 10.15 20.39 47.29
C PRO A 226 9.92 20.98 45.89
N THR A 227 8.93 21.87 45.75
CA THR A 227 8.63 22.59 44.50
C THR A 227 9.20 24.02 44.54
N GLU A 228 9.62 24.53 43.38
CA GLU A 228 10.19 25.89 43.26
C GLU A 228 9.03 26.93 43.22
N VAL A 229 8.61 27.42 44.38
CA VAL A 229 7.60 28.49 44.47
C VAL A 229 8.22 29.83 44.05
N ARG A 230 7.64 30.49 43.05
CA ARG A 230 8.08 31.82 42.56
C ARG A 230 6.97 32.85 42.76
N GLU A 231 7.38 34.10 43.03
CA GLU A 231 6.47 35.23 43.30
C GLU A 231 5.59 35.62 42.09
N GLU A 232 6.06 35.38 40.85
CA GLU A 232 5.29 35.61 39.62
C GLU A 232 5.19 34.33 38.77
N TYR A 233 4.02 33.69 38.76
CA TYR A 233 3.74 32.57 37.87
C TYR A 233 3.28 33.08 36.50
N ASN A 234 4.09 32.82 35.46
CA ASN A 234 3.68 33.05 34.08
C ASN A 234 4.01 31.81 33.24
N PRO A 235 2.99 31.04 32.79
CA PRO A 235 3.20 29.74 32.13
C PRO A 235 3.98 29.86 30.81
N HIS A 236 3.86 31.00 30.13
CA HIS A 236 4.63 31.26 28.90
C HIS A 236 6.11 31.50 29.21
N LYS A 237 6.45 32.17 30.32
CA LYS A 237 7.84 32.34 30.77
C LYS A 237 8.45 31.01 31.23
N GLU A 238 7.67 30.19 31.92
CA GLU A 238 8.13 28.87 32.40
C GLU A 238 8.55 27.95 31.26
N ARG A 239 7.74 27.84 30.20
CA ARG A 239 8.09 27.03 29.02
C ARG A 239 9.36 27.52 28.33
N LEU A 240 9.63 28.82 28.32
CA LEU A 240 10.86 29.38 27.78
C LEU A 240 12.06 29.08 28.68
N ASN A 241 11.90 29.23 29.99
CA ASN A 241 12.92 28.93 30.98
C ASN A 241 13.29 27.44 30.96
N LYS A 242 12.33 26.54 30.81
CA LYS A 242 12.57 25.10 30.67
C LYS A 242 13.41 24.78 29.43
N LYS A 243 13.05 25.34 28.27
CA LYS A 243 13.84 25.20 27.03
C LYS A 243 15.26 25.78 27.17
N ARG A 244 15.41 26.87 27.91
CA ARG A 244 16.72 27.47 28.18
C ARG A 244 17.57 26.55 29.07
N ARG A 245 17.00 26.03 30.16
CA ARG A 245 17.64 25.04 31.04
C ARG A 245 18.03 23.76 30.28
N GLU A 246 17.19 23.29 29.36
CA GLU A 246 17.49 22.13 28.50
C GLU A 246 18.69 22.40 27.57
N ARG A 247 18.78 23.62 27.01
CA ARG A 247 19.95 24.04 26.23
C ARG A 247 21.20 24.10 27.10
N GLU A 248 21.13 24.77 28.24
CA GLU A 248 22.26 24.89 29.18
C GLU A 248 22.79 23.50 29.56
N ARG A 249 21.92 22.56 29.94
CA ARG A 249 22.30 21.16 30.21
C ARG A 249 23.00 20.50 29.03
N TYR A 250 22.47 20.64 27.82
CA TYR A 250 23.10 20.07 26.63
C TYR A 250 24.49 20.67 26.37
N GLU A 251 24.65 21.99 26.55
CA GLU A 251 25.92 22.69 26.37
C GLU A 251 26.95 22.28 27.44
N GLU A 252 26.51 22.08 28.69
CA GLU A 252 27.34 21.59 29.80
C GLU A 252 27.77 20.13 29.59
N ASP A 253 26.83 19.26 29.23
CA ASP A 253 27.09 17.82 29.03
C ASP A 253 28.02 17.56 27.83
N ASN A 254 27.84 18.34 26.75
CA ASN A 254 28.60 18.16 25.50
C ASN A 254 29.75 19.16 25.34
N PHE A 255 29.95 20.07 26.30
CA PHE A 255 30.98 21.11 26.30
C PHE A 255 31.05 21.94 25.00
N VAL A 256 29.91 22.17 24.33
CA VAL A 256 29.81 22.90 23.05
C VAL A 256 28.63 23.87 23.09
N ARG A 257 28.87 25.15 22.74
CA ARG A 257 27.81 26.18 22.68
C ARG A 257 26.97 26.06 21.42
N LEU A 258 25.64 26.12 21.56
CA LEU A 258 24.73 26.07 20.43
C LEU A 258 24.48 27.48 19.86
N GLN A 259 24.71 27.65 18.55
CA GLN A 259 24.48 28.95 17.91
C GLN A 259 22.99 29.28 17.79
N VAL A 260 22.60 30.47 18.23
CA VAL A 260 21.22 30.98 18.11
C VAL A 260 20.96 31.65 16.75
N SER A 261 19.86 31.27 16.11
CA SER A 261 19.41 31.89 14.85
C SER A 261 19.02 33.36 15.06
N LYS A 262 19.13 34.19 14.01
CA LYS A 262 18.69 35.60 14.05
C LYS A 262 17.21 35.74 14.43
N LYS A 263 16.37 34.82 13.94
CA LYS A 263 14.93 34.79 14.23
C LYS A 263 14.66 34.49 15.71
N GLU A 264 15.38 33.52 16.26
CA GLU A 264 15.26 33.11 17.67
C GLU A 264 15.76 34.20 18.62
N ARG A 265 16.87 34.87 18.27
CA ARG A 265 17.35 36.06 19.00
C ARG A 265 16.30 37.17 19.05
N HIS A 266 15.64 37.46 17.93
CA HIS A 266 14.57 38.47 17.89
C HIS A 266 13.37 38.06 18.75
N GLU A 267 12.97 36.79 18.71
CA GLU A 267 11.87 36.26 19.52
C GLU A 267 12.18 36.34 21.02
N ASN A 268 13.40 36.00 21.43
CA ASN A 268 13.85 36.11 22.82
C ASN A 268 13.90 37.56 23.31
N ARG A 269 14.26 38.50 22.42
CA ARG A 269 14.23 39.94 22.72
C ARG A 269 12.82 40.47 22.92
N LEU A 270 11.87 40.08 22.04
CA LEU A 270 10.46 40.46 22.17
C LEU A 270 9.84 39.95 23.48
N LYS A 271 10.27 38.77 23.93
CA LYS A 271 9.78 38.12 25.15
C LYS A 271 10.44 38.65 26.43
N GLY A 272 11.30 39.68 26.33
CA GLY A 272 11.94 40.32 27.47
C GLY A 272 12.96 39.44 28.19
N VAL A 273 13.31 38.27 27.64
CA VAL A 273 14.19 37.29 28.30
C VAL A 273 15.63 37.77 28.33
N SER A 274 16.05 38.54 27.32
CA SER A 274 17.42 39.08 27.24
C SER A 274 17.65 40.32 28.12
N ALA A 275 16.60 41.04 28.51
CA ALA A 275 16.73 42.31 29.22
C ALA A 275 17.29 42.14 30.65
N LEU A 276 17.01 41.01 31.31
CA LEU A 276 17.57 40.69 32.63
C LEU A 276 19.02 40.20 32.55
N ASP A 277 19.38 39.52 31.48
CA ASP A 277 20.69 38.89 31.29
C ASP A 277 21.79 39.91 30.95
N ASP A 278 21.39 41.09 30.46
CA ASP A 278 22.29 42.22 30.24
C ASP A 278 22.52 43.04 31.52
N ILE A 279 21.65 42.92 32.53
CA ILE A 279 21.80 43.58 33.85
C ILE A 279 22.73 42.78 34.76
N THR A 280 22.79 41.46 34.62
CA THR A 280 23.63 40.57 35.44
C THR A 280 25.08 40.46 34.93
N LYS A 281 25.39 41.03 33.76
CA LYS A 281 26.76 41.11 33.24
C LYS A 281 27.50 42.32 33.84
N PHE A 282 28.09 42.11 35.01
CA PHE A 282 28.91 43.10 35.70
C PHE A 282 30.32 43.32 35.07
N SER A 283 30.70 42.56 34.03
CA SER A 283 31.91 42.87 33.28
C SER A 283 31.59 43.93 32.23
N GLY A 284 32.08 45.16 32.45
CA GLY A 284 31.84 46.33 31.59
C GLY A 284 32.10 46.10 30.10
N PRO A 285 31.63 47.02 29.24
CA PRO A 285 31.68 46.85 27.79
C PRO A 285 33.12 46.61 27.36
N ARG A 286 33.38 45.46 26.73
CA ARG A 286 34.61 45.26 25.98
C ARG A 286 34.55 46.22 24.79
N LEU A 287 35.20 47.37 24.97
CA LEU A 287 35.53 48.30 23.89
C LEU A 287 36.25 47.47 22.82
N GLY A 288 35.60 47.31 21.67
CA GLY A 288 36.23 46.93 20.41
C GLY A 288 36.54 48.19 19.62
#